data_AF-A0A348VUF3-F1
#
_entry.id   AF-A0A348VUF3-F1
#
_cell.length_a   1.000
_cell.length_b   1.000
_cell.length_c   1.000
_cell.angle_alpha   90.00
_cell.angle_beta   90.00
_cell.angle_gamma   90.00
#
_symmetry.space_group_name_H-M   'P 1'
#
loop_
_entity.id
_entity.type
_entity.pdbx_description
1 polymer ?
#
loop_
_entity_poly.entity_id
_entity_poly.type
_entity_poly.pdbx_seq_one_letter_code
_entity_poly.pdbx_strand_id
1 'polypeptide(L)'
;MKTQNALTPVRQVDLAAIDRADLQPRTKYKYKREITNLVQAGVNPFDMEALADYADRLKSSRKSFLKSALRILSAGEEMRL
;
A
#
# COMPACT_ATOMS: atom_id res chain seq x y z
N MET A 1 -24.70 24.44 6.50
CA MET A 1 -23.58 23.58 6.91
C MET A 1 -23.01 22.93 5.66
N LYS A 2 -21.81 23.31 5.22
CA LYS A 2 -21.14 22.73 4.05
C LYS A 2 -20.14 21.69 4.56
N THR A 3 -20.55 20.43 4.64
CA THR A 3 -19.62 19.31 4.85
C THR A 3 -18.94 19.04 3.52
N GLN A 4 -17.84 19.73 3.25
CA GLN A 4 -16.91 19.33 2.20
C GLN A 4 -16.22 18.04 2.68
N ASN A 5 -16.78 16.88 2.34
CA ASN A 5 -15.99 15.66 2.28
C ASN A 5 -14.94 15.88 1.19
N ALA A 6 -13.77 16.38 1.57
CA ALA A 6 -12.61 16.34 0.70
C ALA A 6 -12.34 14.85 0.42
N LEU A 7 -12.77 14.39 -0.75
CA LEU A 7 -12.29 13.14 -1.32
C LEU A 7 -10.79 13.34 -1.54
N THR A 8 -9.98 13.04 -0.52
CA THR A 8 -8.52 13.05 -0.64
C THR A 8 -8.21 12.14 -1.81
N PRO A 9 -7.65 12.65 -2.93
CA PRO A 9 -7.33 11.79 -4.05
C PRO A 9 -6.38 10.73 -3.53
N VAL A 10 -6.77 9.46 -3.63
CA VAL A 10 -5.90 8.35 -3.25
C VAL A 10 -4.66 8.50 -4.13
N ARG A 11 -3.57 8.97 -3.52
CA ARG A 11 -2.30 9.24 -4.20
C ARG A 11 -1.94 7.97 -4.94
N GLN A 12 -1.79 8.05 -6.27
CA GLN A 12 -1.42 6.89 -7.07
C GLN A 12 -0.10 6.33 -6.51
N VAL A 13 -0.15 5.10 -6.01
CA VAL A 13 1.02 4.47 -5.40
C VAL A 13 1.95 4.02 -6.53
N ASP A 14 3.17 4.58 -6.57
CA ASP A 14 4.19 4.19 -7.54
C ASP A 14 4.70 2.77 -7.22
N LEU A 15 4.20 1.79 -7.97
CA LEU A 15 4.60 0.39 -7.80
C LEU A 15 5.99 0.08 -8.41
N ALA A 16 6.66 1.04 -9.06
CA ALA A 16 7.96 0.82 -9.67
C ALA A 16 9.05 0.46 -8.65
N ALA A 17 8.89 0.82 -7.37
CA ALA A 17 9.79 0.36 -6.31
C ALA A 17 9.73 -1.17 -6.14
N ILE A 18 8.53 -1.77 -6.25
CA ILE A 18 8.36 -3.23 -6.18
C ILE A 18 8.93 -3.91 -7.43
N ASP A 19 8.83 -3.27 -8.60
CA ASP A 19 9.43 -3.78 -9.84
C ASP A 19 10.95 -3.83 -9.79
N ARG A 20 11.56 -2.81 -9.21
CA ARG A 20 13.02 -2.71 -9.06
C ARG A 20 13.58 -3.57 -7.92
N ALA A 21 12.75 -3.96 -6.94
CA ALA A 21 13.18 -4.80 -5.84
C ALA A 21 13.71 -6.16 -6.32
N ASP A 22 14.78 -6.66 -5.68
CA ASP A 22 15.31 -7.99 -5.95
C ASP A 22 14.43 -9.07 -5.31
N LEU A 23 13.37 -9.43 -6.02
CA LEU A 23 12.34 -10.37 -5.58
C LEU A 23 11.96 -11.31 -6.73
N GLN A 24 11.58 -12.53 -6.37
CA GLN A 24 10.98 -13.46 -7.34
C GLN A 24 9.74 -12.84 -8.00
N PRO A 25 9.49 -13.08 -9.31
CA PRO A 25 8.35 -12.51 -10.04
C PRO A 25 7.00 -12.76 -9.37
N ARG A 26 6.79 -13.96 -8.82
CA ARG A 26 5.56 -14.32 -8.09
C ARG A 26 5.39 -13.53 -6.80
N THR A 27 6.49 -13.17 -6.14
CA THR A 27 6.48 -12.33 -4.93
C THR A 27 6.15 -10.90 -5.29
N LYS A 28 6.76 -10.35 -6.36
CA LYS A 28 6.40 -9.02 -6.91
C LYS A 28 4.91 -8.94 -7.22
N TYR A 29 4.36 -9.95 -7.91
CA TYR A 29 2.93 -10.03 -8.21
C TYR A 29 2.06 -9.98 -6.94
N LYS A 30 2.39 -10.78 -5.92
CA LYS A 30 1.65 -10.79 -4.65
C LYS A 30 1.69 -9.42 -3.96
N TYR A 31 2.85 -8.78 -3.93
CA TYR A 31 3.03 -7.48 -3.28
C TYR A 31 2.24 -6.40 -3.99
N LYS A 32 2.37 -6.31 -5.32
CA LYS A 32 1.57 -5.40 -6.14
C LYS A 32 0.08 -5.60 -5.92
N ARG A 33 -0.38 -6.85 -5.93
CA ARG A 33 -1.79 -7.18 -5.71
C ARG A 33 -2.31 -6.66 -4.36
N GLU A 34 -1.57 -6.82 -3.27
CA GLU A 34 -2.03 -6.32 -1.97
C GLU A 34 -2.07 -4.78 -1.92
N ILE A 35 -1.11 -4.09 -2.53
CA ILE A 35 -1.15 -2.61 -2.63
C ILE A 35 -2.31 -2.15 -3.51
N THR A 36 -2.56 -2.82 -4.65
CA THR A 36 -3.72 -2.54 -5.49
C THR A 36 -5.02 -2.75 -4.72
N ASN A 37 -5.14 -3.82 -3.95
CA ASN A 37 -6.32 -4.08 -3.12
C ASN A 37 -6.53 -3.02 -2.03
N LEU A 38 -5.44 -2.52 -1.44
CA LEU A 38 -5.48 -1.42 -0.47
C LEU A 38 -6.02 -0.13 -1.11
N VAL A 39 -5.46 0.24 -2.26
CA VAL A 39 -5.88 1.43 -3.03
C VAL A 39 -7.33 1.29 -3.52
N GLN A 40 -7.74 0.12 -4.01
CA GLN A 40 -9.11 -0.16 -4.43
C GLN A 40 -10.10 -0.12 -3.26
N ALA A 41 -9.66 -0.42 -2.05
CA ALA A 41 -10.46 -0.25 -0.84
C ALA A 41 -10.56 1.21 -0.38
N GLY A 42 -9.92 2.15 -1.09
CA GLY A 42 -9.89 3.57 -0.74
C GLY A 42 -8.99 3.88 0.46
N VAL A 43 -8.13 2.95 0.86
CA VAL A 43 -7.26 3.11 2.03
C VAL A 43 -5.96 3.78 1.60
N ASN A 44 -5.64 4.90 2.24
CA ASN A 44 -4.37 5.57 2.03
C ASN A 44 -3.23 4.78 2.73
N PRO A 45 -2.21 4.30 2.00
CA PRO A 45 -1.09 3.55 2.60
C PRO A 45 -0.26 4.34 3.61
N PHE A 46 -0.38 5.68 3.62
CA PHE A 46 0.33 6.55 4.55
C PHE A 46 -0.52 7.00 5.74
N ASP A 47 -1.81 6.64 5.75
CA ASP A 47 -2.70 6.82 6.89
C ASP A 47 -2.62 5.58 7.79
N MET A 48 -1.89 5.70 8.90
CA MET A 48 -1.58 4.56 9.77
C MET A 48 -2.82 3.99 10.46
N GLU A 49 -3.83 4.82 10.75
CA GLU A 49 -5.07 4.38 11.39
C GLU A 49 -5.92 3.58 10.39
N ALA A 50 -6.18 4.15 9.21
CA ALA A 50 -6.92 3.46 8.16
C ALA A 50 -6.21 2.18 7.68
N LEU A 51 -4.88 2.19 7.63
CA LEU A 51 -4.08 1.03 7.29
C LEU A 51 -4.17 -0.09 8.34
N ALA A 52 -4.14 0.25 9.63
CA ALA A 52 -4.29 -0.72 10.72
C ALA A 52 -5.65 -1.41 10.66
N ASP A 53 -6.74 -0.63 10.52
CA ASP A 53 -8.10 -1.12 10.39
C ASP A 53 -8.28 -2.04 9.18
N TYR A 54 -7.69 -1.67 8.04
CA TYR A 54 -7.69 -2.51 6.85
C TYR A 54 -6.92 -3.81 7.09
N ALA A 55 -5.70 -3.70 7.64
CA ALA A 55 -4.85 -4.84 7.88
C ALA A 55 -5.50 -5.83 8.85
N ASP A 56 -6.29 -5.37 9.82
CA ASP A 56 -6.96 -6.24 10.78
C ASP A 56 -8.00 -7.18 10.19
N ARG A 57 -8.62 -6.78 9.09
CA ARG A 57 -9.60 -7.58 8.35
C ARG A 57 -8.94 -8.62 7.43
N LEU A 58 -7.62 -8.60 7.26
CA LEU A 58 -6.89 -9.51 6.37
C LEU A 58 -6.47 -10.81 7.07
N LYS A 59 -6.41 -11.90 6.30
CA LYS A 59 -5.74 -13.14 6.72
C LYS A 59 -4.23 -12.89 6.94
N SER A 60 -3.62 -13.61 7.89
CA SER A 60 -2.20 -13.45 8.30
C SER A 60 -1.20 -13.45 7.15
N SER A 61 -1.41 -14.32 6.14
CA SER A 61 -0.56 -14.38 4.95
C SER A 61 -0.63 -13.10 4.10
N ARG A 62 -1.83 -12.53 3.95
CA ARG A 62 -2.04 -11.26 3.23
C ARG A 62 -1.47 -10.08 4.00
N LYS A 63 -1.62 -10.05 5.33
CA LYS A 63 -0.98 -9.02 6.19
C LYS A 63 0.54 -9.00 5.98
N SER A 64 1.17 -10.17 5.93
CA SER A 64 2.62 -10.30 5.75
C SER A 64 3.08 -9.77 4.38
N PHE A 65 2.33 -10.07 3.32
CA PHE A 65 2.62 -9.54 1.98
C PHE A 65 2.41 -8.03 1.89
N LEU A 66 1.31 -7.52 2.45
CA LEU A 66 1.03 -6.08 2.50
C LEU A 66 2.13 -5.33 3.26
N LYS A 67 2.51 -5.80 4.46
CA LYS A 67 3.57 -5.21 5.28
C LYS A 67 4.91 -5.15 4.53
N SER A 68 5.27 -6.24 3.84
CA SER A 68 6.52 -6.30 3.08
C SER A 68 6.50 -5.35 1.88
N ALA A 69 5.36 -5.26 1.18
CA ALA A 69 5.18 -4.34 0.07
C ALA A 69 5.29 -2.87 0.52
N LEU A 70 4.64 -2.52 1.64
CA LEU A 70 4.72 -1.18 2.22
C LEU A 70 6.15 -0.81 2.62
N ARG A 71 6.90 -1.74 3.23
CA ARG A 71 8.31 -1.50 3.57
C ARG A 71 9.16 -1.15 2.35
N ILE A 72 8.93 -1.80 1.21
CA ILE A 72 9.65 -1.52 -0.05
C ILE A 72 9.26 -0.14 -0.58
N LEU A 73 7.98 0.22 -0.52
CA LEU A 73 7.50 1.53 -0.96
C LEU A 73 8.07 2.65 -0.10
N SER A 74 8.02 2.53 1.23
CA SER A 74 8.57 3.52 2.16
C SER A 74 10.08 3.71 1.99
N ALA A 75 10.85 2.64 1.81
CA ALA A 75 12.29 2.73 1.56
C ALA A 75 12.62 3.41 0.21
N GLY A 76 11.76 3.23 -0.81
CA GLY A 76 11.89 3.92 -2.09
C GLY A 76 11.50 5.40 -2.05
N GLU A 77 10.69 5.80 -1.07
CA GLU A 77 10.21 7.17 -0.88
C GLU A 77 11.19 8.01 -0.06
N GLU A 78 11.82 7.44 0.97
CA GLU A 78 12.90 8.08 1.73
C GLU A 78 14.10 8.45 0.83
N MET A 79 14.37 7.67 -0.22
CA MET A 79 15.48 7.95 -1.15
C MET A 79 15.16 9.06 -2.19
N ARG A 80 13.92 9.56 -2.23
CA ARG A 80 13.47 10.63 -3.14
C ARG A 80 13.28 11.99 -2.45
N LEU A 81 13.42 12.06 -1.13
CA LEU A 81 13.39 13.30 -0.32
C LEU A 81 14.81 13.77 -0.04
#